data_AF-A0A448ZZP4-F1
#
_entry.id   AF-A0A448ZZP4-F1
#
_cell.length_a   1.000
_cell.length_b   1.000
_cell.length_c   1.000
_cell.angle_alpha   90.00
_cell.angle_beta   90.00
_cell.angle_gamma   90.00
#
_symmetry.space_group_name_H-M   'P 1'
#
loop_
_entity.id
_entity.type
_entity.pdbx_description
1 polymer ?
#
loop_
_entity_poly.entity_id
_entity_poly.type
_entity_poly.pdbx_seq_one_letter_code
_entity_poly.pdbx_strand_id
1 'polypeptide(L)'
;MDVLQERLEREFNLDIIATAPSVEFVLTLTNGDIQYITNPSLFPDRSLIKMIEEPYIKASIFLTEEYLGSIMELCQQKRGKYIDIEYLDSTRRKLIYELPLNETIFDFFDLMKSYSKGYASFEYDYIGLRESDLVKVDIMLNGEKIDALAMIVHRDSAYNKSRELTES
;
A
#
# COMPACT_ATOMS: atom_id res chain seq x y z
N MET A 1 -7.58 -5.47 -11.11
CA MET A 1 -7.56 -6.94 -11.02
C MET A 1 -8.96 -7.50 -11.33
N ASP A 2 -9.99 -6.82 -10.85
CA ASP A 2 -11.40 -7.24 -10.87
C ASP A 2 -11.99 -7.52 -12.25
N VAL A 3 -11.70 -6.71 -13.27
CA VAL A 3 -12.27 -6.91 -14.62
C VAL A 3 -11.83 -8.25 -15.24
N LEU A 4 -10.61 -8.71 -14.95
CA LEU A 4 -10.07 -9.94 -15.53
C LEU A 4 -10.60 -11.17 -14.78
N GLN A 5 -10.73 -11.07 -13.46
CA GLN A 5 -11.35 -12.09 -12.62
C GLN A 5 -12.84 -12.28 -12.97
N GLU A 6 -13.62 -11.20 -13.02
CA GLU A 6 -15.06 -11.26 -13.32
C GLU A 6 -15.32 -11.88 -14.71
N ARG A 7 -14.46 -11.57 -15.68
CA ARG A 7 -14.52 -12.20 -17.01
C ARG A 7 -14.20 -13.69 -16.97
N LEU A 8 -13.17 -14.11 -16.24
CA LEU A 8 -12.79 -15.52 -16.15
C LEU A 8 -13.86 -16.37 -15.43
N GLU A 9 -14.45 -15.84 -14.37
CA GLU A 9 -15.55 -16.50 -13.65
C GLU A 9 -16.78 -16.66 -14.56
N ARG A 10 -17.15 -15.61 -15.30
CA ARG A 10 -18.32 -15.63 -16.21
C ARG A 10 -18.09 -16.47 -17.47
N GLU A 11 -16.91 -16.40 -18.08
CA GLU A 11 -16.60 -17.08 -19.34
C GLU A 11 -16.20 -18.56 -19.14
N PHE A 12 -15.57 -18.91 -18.02
CA PHE A 12 -14.99 -20.24 -17.79
C PHE A 12 -15.53 -21.00 -16.58
N ASN A 13 -16.46 -20.40 -15.80
CA ASN A 13 -17.07 -21.01 -14.61
C ASN A 13 -16.01 -21.55 -13.62
N LEU A 14 -14.92 -20.82 -13.49
CA LEU A 14 -13.82 -21.09 -12.55
C LEU A 14 -14.08 -20.32 -11.26
N ASP A 15 -13.88 -20.96 -10.12
CA ASP A 15 -13.91 -20.31 -8.81
C ASP A 15 -12.50 -19.75 -8.52
N ILE A 16 -12.30 -18.44 -8.70
CA ILE A 16 -10.98 -17.80 -8.59
C ILE A 16 -10.85 -17.16 -7.22
N ILE A 17 -9.88 -17.64 -6.44
CA ILE A 17 -9.47 -16.98 -5.20
C ILE A 17 -8.36 -15.99 -5.52
N ALA A 18 -8.68 -14.70 -5.54
CA ALA A 18 -7.68 -13.65 -5.68
C ALA A 18 -6.99 -13.40 -4.32
N THR A 19 -5.67 -13.57 -4.28
CA THR A 19 -4.86 -13.15 -3.13
C THR A 19 -4.61 -11.66 -3.18
N ALA A 20 -4.44 -11.03 -2.01
CA ALA A 20 -4.09 -9.62 -1.94
C ALA A 20 -2.83 -9.33 -2.80
N PRO A 21 -2.84 -8.26 -3.62
CA PRO A 21 -1.64 -7.85 -4.33
C PRO A 21 -0.52 -7.55 -3.32
N SER A 22 0.72 -7.89 -3.67
CA SER A 22 1.89 -7.58 -2.85
C SER A 22 2.88 -6.73 -3.62
N VAL A 23 3.67 -5.96 -2.89
CA VAL A 23 4.84 -5.26 -3.42
C VAL A 23 6.10 -6.03 -3.10
N GLU A 24 7.16 -5.81 -3.88
CA GLU A 24 8.48 -6.35 -3.60
C GLU A 24 9.24 -5.42 -2.65
N PHE A 25 9.70 -5.97 -1.52
CA PHE A 25 10.58 -5.29 -0.58
C PHE A 25 12.02 -5.73 -0.82
N VAL A 26 12.97 -4.81 -0.61
CA VAL A 26 14.40 -5.10 -0.72
C VAL A 26 15.02 -5.06 0.66
N LEU A 27 15.60 -6.19 1.08
CA LEU A 27 16.23 -6.35 2.37
C LEU A 27 17.74 -6.42 2.17
N THR A 28 18.47 -5.52 2.82
CA THR A 28 19.92 -5.66 2.97
C THR A 28 20.19 -6.36 4.30
N LEU A 29 20.85 -7.51 4.24
CA LEU A 29 21.21 -8.30 5.42
C LEU A 29 22.50 -7.78 6.08
N THR A 30 22.73 -8.19 7.33
CA THR A 30 23.92 -7.82 8.11
C THR A 30 25.22 -8.37 7.51
N ASN A 31 25.14 -9.46 6.76
CA ASN A 31 26.27 -10.02 6.00
C ASN A 31 26.52 -9.31 4.65
N GLY A 32 25.67 -8.36 4.25
CA GLY A 32 25.76 -7.60 3.01
C GLY A 32 24.95 -8.18 1.84
N ASP A 33 24.31 -9.34 2.01
CA ASP A 33 23.45 -9.93 0.97
C ASP A 33 22.17 -9.11 0.78
N ILE A 34 21.67 -9.06 -0.45
CA ILE A 34 20.42 -8.40 -0.81
C ILE A 34 19.37 -9.48 -1.12
N GLN A 35 18.21 -9.39 -0.47
CA GLN A 35 17.07 -10.27 -0.70
C GLN A 35 15.85 -9.48 -1.16
N TYR A 36 15.15 -10.03 -2.15
CA TYR A 36 13.90 -9.48 -2.65
C TYR A 36 12.75 -10.32 -2.08
N ILE A 37 11.84 -9.68 -1.35
CA ILE A 37 10.77 -10.33 -0.61
C ILE A 37 9.43 -9.82 -1.11
N THR A 38 8.63 -10.72 -1.67
CA THR A 38 7.22 -10.48 -2.04
C THR A 38 6.25 -11.20 -1.10
N ASN A 39 6.72 -12.28 -0.47
CA ASN A 39 5.93 -13.08 0.47
C ASN A 39 6.38 -12.82 1.93
N PRO A 40 5.49 -12.33 2.82
CA PRO A 40 5.79 -12.15 4.23
C PRO A 40 6.34 -13.40 4.95
N SER A 41 5.98 -14.61 4.55
CA SER A 41 6.51 -15.85 5.14
C SER A 41 8.01 -16.03 4.90
N LEU A 42 8.56 -15.46 3.82
CA LEU A 42 10.00 -15.50 3.50
C LEU A 42 10.81 -14.42 4.22
N PHE A 43 10.15 -13.56 5.00
CA PHE A 43 10.81 -12.49 5.73
C PHE A 43 11.76 -13.08 6.79
N PRO A 44 13.07 -12.77 6.74
CA PRO A 44 14.07 -13.35 7.64
C PRO A 44 13.93 -12.79 9.06
N ASP A 45 14.65 -13.42 10.00
CA ASP A 45 14.73 -12.91 11.37
C ASP A 45 15.29 -11.48 11.38
N ARG A 46 14.65 -10.59 12.15
CA ARG A 46 15.01 -9.16 12.20
C ARG A 46 16.46 -8.92 12.60
N SER A 47 17.08 -9.82 13.38
CA SER A 47 18.49 -9.74 13.76
C SER A 47 19.46 -9.84 12.57
N LEU A 48 19.01 -10.44 11.46
CA LEU A 48 19.79 -10.58 10.23
C LEU A 48 19.60 -9.40 9.29
N ILE A 49 18.64 -8.50 9.55
CA ILE A 49 18.28 -7.41 8.66
C ILE A 49 19.01 -6.13 9.09
N LYS A 50 19.74 -5.54 8.16
CA LYS A 50 20.39 -4.24 8.34
C LYS A 50 19.48 -3.09 7.89
N MET A 51 18.83 -3.24 6.74
CA MET A 51 18.00 -2.21 6.12
C MET A 51 16.87 -2.85 5.33
N ILE A 52 15.71 -2.20 5.31
CA ILE A 52 14.56 -2.62 4.51
C ILE A 52 14.16 -1.42 3.66
N GLU A 53 13.97 -1.65 2.38
CA GLU A 53 13.53 -0.65 1.43
C GLU A 53 12.20 -1.09 0.80
N GLU A 54 11.31 -0.13 0.61
CA GLU A 54 10.03 -0.32 -0.06
C GLU A 54 9.90 0.56 -1.31
N PRO A 55 9.11 0.14 -2.31
CA PRO A 55 8.88 0.91 -3.51
C PRO A 55 8.04 2.15 -3.22
N TYR A 56 8.50 3.30 -3.74
CA TYR A 56 7.78 4.56 -3.67
C TYR A 56 7.28 4.98 -5.05
N ILE A 57 6.16 5.70 -5.03
CA ILE A 57 5.55 6.31 -6.20
C ILE A 57 5.40 7.82 -6.01
N LYS A 58 5.47 8.56 -7.11
CA LYS A 58 4.99 9.93 -7.20
C LYS A 58 3.55 9.88 -7.69
N ALA A 59 2.62 10.17 -6.80
CA ALA A 59 1.20 10.27 -7.09
C ALA A 59 0.84 11.68 -7.56
N SER A 60 0.09 11.77 -8.66
CA SER A 60 -0.57 12.96 -9.16
C SER A 60 -2.08 12.78 -9.03
N ILE A 61 -2.70 13.52 -8.13
CA ILE A 61 -4.14 13.41 -7.82
C ILE A 61 -4.84 14.67 -8.31
N PHE A 62 -5.74 14.53 -9.28
CA PHE A 62 -6.54 15.61 -9.82
C PHE A 62 -7.89 15.63 -9.12
N LEU A 63 -8.32 16.79 -8.64
CA LEU A 63 -9.54 16.92 -7.84
C LEU A 63 -10.07 18.36 -7.87
N THR A 64 -11.28 18.58 -7.36
CA THR A 64 -11.83 19.91 -7.12
C THR A 64 -11.48 20.43 -5.73
N GLU A 65 -11.34 21.75 -5.58
CA GLU A 65 -10.94 22.41 -4.32
C GLU A 65 -11.78 22.02 -3.10
N GLU A 66 -13.07 21.69 -3.30
CA GLU A 66 -13.97 21.21 -2.25
C GLU A 66 -13.44 19.95 -1.52
N TYR A 67 -12.74 19.06 -2.23
CA TYR A 67 -12.27 17.77 -1.69
C TYR A 67 -10.80 17.79 -1.26
N LEU A 68 -10.13 18.94 -1.34
CA LEU A 68 -8.70 19.07 -1.11
C LEU A 68 -8.30 18.55 0.27
N GLY A 69 -8.98 19.02 1.33
CA GLY A 69 -8.65 18.65 2.71
C GLY A 69 -8.76 17.14 2.95
N SER A 70 -9.85 16.51 2.52
CA SER A 70 -10.09 15.07 2.72
C SER A 70 -9.08 14.20 1.98
N ILE A 71 -8.67 14.59 0.77
CA ILE A 71 -7.65 13.86 0.02
C ILE A 71 -6.26 14.04 0.62
N MET A 72 -5.91 15.23 1.10
CA MET A 72 -4.64 15.46 1.79
C MET A 72 -4.56 14.63 3.08
N GLU A 73 -5.64 14.56 3.84
CA GLU A 73 -5.73 13.72 5.04
C GLU A 73 -5.55 12.24 4.72
N LEU A 74 -6.22 11.73 3.69
CA LEU A 74 -6.04 10.36 3.20
C LEU A 74 -4.57 10.07 2.83
N CYS A 75 -3.93 10.97 2.07
CA CYS A 75 -2.53 10.81 1.71
C CYS A 75 -1.62 10.80 2.94
N GLN A 76 -1.90 11.64 3.94
CA GLN A 76 -1.12 11.71 5.17
C GLN A 76 -1.26 10.43 6.01
N GLN A 77 -2.47 9.87 6.12
CA GLN A 77 -2.72 8.59 6.80
C GLN A 77 -1.95 7.45 6.13
N LYS A 78 -1.74 7.53 4.83
CA LYS A 78 -0.99 6.54 4.03
C LYS A 78 0.51 6.85 3.92
N ARG A 79 1.06 7.58 4.90
CA ARG A 79 2.48 7.97 5.00
C ARG A 79 2.98 8.81 3.82
N GLY A 80 2.06 9.52 3.16
CA GLY A 80 2.37 10.39 2.04
C GLY A 80 3.16 11.60 2.46
N LYS A 81 4.17 11.94 1.65
CA LYS A 81 4.90 13.18 1.74
C LYS A 81 4.36 14.15 0.70
N TYR A 82 3.81 15.28 1.17
CA TYR A 82 3.39 16.37 0.29
C TYR A 82 4.59 16.92 -0.47
N ILE A 83 4.43 17.10 -1.79
CA ILE A 83 5.44 17.71 -2.65
C ILE A 83 4.97 19.06 -3.16
N ASP A 84 3.80 19.10 -3.79
CA ASP A 84 3.30 20.33 -4.42
C ASP A 84 1.79 20.30 -4.67
N ILE A 85 1.22 21.48 -4.93
CA ILE A 85 -0.14 21.68 -5.42
C ILE A 85 -0.14 22.62 -6.62
N GLU A 86 -0.62 22.12 -7.75
CA GLU A 86 -0.78 22.91 -8.97
C GLU A 86 -2.25 23.36 -9.11
N TYR A 87 -2.44 24.63 -9.45
CA TYR A 87 -3.75 25.22 -9.72
C TYR A 87 -4.01 25.14 -11.22
N LEU A 88 -4.90 24.23 -11.63
CA LEU A 88 -5.20 24.02 -13.05
C LEU A 88 -6.18 25.08 -13.60
N ASP A 89 -7.16 25.46 -12.78
CA ASP A 89 -8.09 26.56 -13.05
C ASP A 89 -8.74 27.05 -11.74
N SER A 90 -9.87 27.76 -11.83
CA SER A 90 -10.61 28.28 -10.68
C SER A 90 -11.03 27.20 -9.67
N THR A 91 -11.38 26.00 -10.11
CA THR A 91 -11.99 24.97 -9.24
C THR A 91 -11.18 23.69 -9.15
N ARG A 92 -10.30 23.40 -10.12
CA ARG A 92 -9.50 22.18 -10.18
C ARG A 92 -8.09 22.40 -9.64
N ARG A 93 -7.61 21.38 -8.93
CA ARG A 93 -6.29 21.29 -8.32
C ARG A 93 -5.65 19.97 -8.74
N LYS A 94 -4.33 19.95 -8.79
CA LYS A 94 -3.54 18.73 -8.89
C LYS A 94 -2.60 18.66 -7.69
N LEU A 95 -2.78 17.66 -6.84
CA LEU A 95 -1.92 17.37 -5.72
C LEU A 95 -0.80 16.42 -6.15
N ILE A 96 0.41 16.70 -5.71
CA ILE A 96 1.57 15.84 -5.92
C ILE A 96 2.07 15.34 -4.58
N TYR A 97 2.10 14.02 -4.43
CA TYR A 97 2.58 13.33 -3.23
C TYR A 97 3.60 12.26 -3.59
N GLU A 98 4.52 11.98 -2.68
CA GLU A 98 5.29 10.75 -2.69
C GLU A 98 4.69 9.79 -1.69
N LEU A 99 4.29 8.61 -2.15
CA LEU A 99 3.61 7.59 -1.35
C LEU A 99 4.36 6.26 -1.43
N PRO A 100 4.42 5.48 -0.34
CA PRO A 100 4.84 4.09 -0.41
C PRO A 100 3.79 3.29 -1.17
N LEU A 101 4.22 2.52 -2.19
CA LEU A 101 3.32 1.74 -3.03
C LEU A 101 2.49 0.75 -2.19
N ASN A 102 3.10 0.16 -1.14
CA ASN A 102 2.44 -0.77 -0.22
C ASN A 102 1.19 -0.19 0.47
N GLU A 103 1.10 1.13 0.65
CA GLU A 103 -0.07 1.77 1.27
C GLU A 103 -1.17 2.11 0.25
N THR A 104 -0.84 2.08 -1.04
CA THR A 104 -1.77 2.46 -2.12
C THR A 104 -2.43 1.27 -2.82
N ILE A 105 -1.87 0.07 -2.66
CA ILE A 105 -2.39 -1.16 -3.29
C ILE A 105 -3.70 -1.65 -2.67
N PHE A 106 -3.98 -1.31 -1.42
CA PHE A 106 -5.17 -1.73 -0.69
C PHE A 106 -5.98 -0.49 -0.30
N ASP A 107 -7.29 -0.51 -0.57
CA ASP A 107 -8.33 0.48 -0.22
C ASP A 107 -8.15 1.93 -0.73
N PHE A 108 -6.94 2.36 -1.10
CA PHE A 108 -6.63 3.77 -1.33
C PHE A 108 -7.50 4.37 -2.45
N PHE A 109 -7.63 3.64 -3.55
CA PHE A 109 -8.44 4.07 -4.69
C PHE A 109 -9.93 4.18 -4.34
N ASP A 110 -10.45 3.27 -3.52
CA ASP A 110 -11.84 3.25 -3.13
C ASP A 110 -12.15 4.36 -2.12
N LEU A 111 -11.26 4.57 -1.13
CA LEU A 111 -11.34 5.67 -0.18
C LEU A 111 -11.25 7.03 -0.89
N MET A 112 -10.31 7.18 -1.83
CA MET A 112 -10.15 8.42 -2.60
C MET A 112 -11.39 8.73 -3.44
N LYS A 113 -11.97 7.72 -4.12
CA LYS A 113 -13.24 7.90 -4.84
C LYS A 113 -14.39 8.24 -3.90
N SER A 114 -14.48 7.59 -2.75
CA SER A 114 -15.50 7.85 -1.74
C SER A 114 -15.42 9.30 -1.21
N TYR A 115 -14.22 9.74 -0.82
CA TYR A 115 -13.98 11.07 -0.25
C TYR A 115 -14.19 12.20 -1.27
N SER A 116 -13.94 11.91 -2.54
CA SER A 116 -14.14 12.86 -3.64
C SER A 116 -15.50 12.73 -4.34
N LYS A 117 -16.40 11.85 -3.89
CA LYS A 117 -17.64 11.49 -4.60
C LYS A 117 -17.41 11.11 -6.08
N GLY A 118 -16.25 10.54 -6.38
CA GLY A 118 -15.83 10.14 -7.73
C GLY A 118 -15.22 11.25 -8.59
N TYR A 119 -15.03 12.46 -8.06
CA TYR A 119 -14.44 13.59 -8.81
C TYR A 119 -12.90 13.59 -8.81
N ALA A 120 -12.25 12.73 -8.02
CA ALA A 120 -10.80 12.61 -8.04
C ALA A 120 -10.31 11.56 -9.06
N SER A 121 -9.23 11.88 -9.76
CA SER A 121 -8.47 10.93 -10.58
C SER A 121 -7.03 10.84 -10.09
N PHE A 122 -6.37 9.71 -10.38
CA PHE A 122 -5.05 9.39 -9.84
C PHE A 122 -4.18 8.81 -10.93
N GLU A 123 -2.99 9.37 -11.04
CA GLU A 123 -1.90 8.90 -11.87
C GLU A 123 -0.67 8.70 -10.98
N TYR A 124 0.20 7.76 -11.32
CA TYR A 124 1.41 7.55 -10.54
C TYR A 124 2.58 7.11 -11.40
N ASP A 125 3.77 7.52 -10.97
CA ASP A 125 5.05 7.11 -11.52
C ASP A 125 5.88 6.43 -10.44
N TYR A 126 6.55 5.33 -10.78
CA TYR A 126 7.52 4.70 -9.88
C TYR A 126 8.77 5.58 -9.74
N ILE A 127 9.18 5.86 -8.50
CA ILE A 127 10.31 6.77 -8.20
C ILE A 127 11.46 6.09 -7.44
N GLY A 128 11.49 4.76 -7.42
CA GLY A 128 12.57 3.99 -6.80
C GLY A 128 12.21 3.44 -5.42
N LEU A 129 13.24 2.90 -4.78
CA LEU A 129 13.18 2.31 -3.45
C LEU A 129 13.57 3.35 -2.40
N ARG A 130 13.00 3.24 -1.20
CA ARG A 130 13.38 4.04 -0.05
C ARG A 130 13.42 3.19 1.21
N GLU A 131 14.40 3.46 2.05
CA GLU A 131 14.50 2.88 3.39
C GLU A 131 13.26 3.20 4.21
N SER A 132 12.73 2.20 4.93
CA SER A 132 11.54 2.33 5.77
C SER A 132 11.57 1.36 6.96
N ASP A 133 11.02 1.78 8.11
CA ASP A 133 10.95 0.91 9.30
C ASP A 133 9.75 -0.03 9.19
N LEU A 134 9.96 -1.11 8.44
CA LEU A 134 8.97 -2.15 8.22
C LEU A 134 9.11 -3.28 9.25
N VAL A 135 7.98 -3.85 9.62
CA VAL A 135 7.89 -5.00 10.51
C VAL A 135 7.01 -6.06 9.88
N LYS A 136 7.37 -7.33 10.10
CA LYS A 136 6.48 -8.45 9.85
C LYS A 136 5.52 -8.63 11.02
N VAL A 137 4.25 -8.74 10.70
CA VAL A 137 3.18 -9.12 11.63
C VAL A 137 2.81 -10.57 11.32
N ASP A 138 2.95 -11.43 12.33
CA ASP A 138 2.45 -12.81 12.31
C ASP A 138 1.11 -12.87 13.03
N ILE A 139 0.13 -13.55 12.43
CA ILE A 139 -1.16 -13.86 13.08
C ILE A 139 -1.14 -15.31 13.53
N MET A 140 -1.58 -15.54 14.77
CA MET A 140 -1.65 -16.87 15.37
C MET A 140 -3.09 -17.24 15.68
N LEU A 141 -3.53 -18.40 15.22
CA LEU A 141 -4.81 -19.01 15.58
C LEU A 141 -4.54 -20.26 16.40
N ASN A 142 -5.10 -20.34 17.60
CA ASN A 142 -4.89 -21.47 18.54
C ASN A 142 -3.39 -21.77 18.81
N GLY A 143 -2.53 -20.76 18.77
CA GLY A 143 -1.09 -20.92 18.98
C GLY A 143 -0.29 -21.33 17.73
N GLU A 144 -0.95 -21.53 16.59
CA GLU A 144 -0.30 -21.83 15.32
C GLU A 144 -0.24 -20.58 14.44
N LYS A 145 0.93 -20.33 13.83
CA LYS A 145 1.10 -19.22 12.88
C LYS A 145 0.37 -19.53 11.58
N ILE A 146 -0.39 -18.56 11.10
CA ILE A 146 -1.09 -18.66 9.81
C ILE A 146 -0.35 -17.79 8.79
N ASP A 147 0.51 -18.43 8.00
CA ASP A 147 1.33 -17.78 6.97
C ASP A 147 0.50 -16.94 5.99
N ALA A 148 -0.69 -17.41 5.63
CA ALA A 148 -1.59 -16.72 4.72
C ALA A 148 -2.11 -15.37 5.25
N LEU A 149 -2.01 -15.14 6.56
CA LEU A 149 -2.43 -13.89 7.23
C LEU A 149 -1.24 -13.01 7.62
N ALA A 150 0.00 -13.45 7.38
CA ALA A 150 1.17 -12.65 7.67
C ALA A 150 1.25 -11.44 6.74
N MET A 151 1.71 -10.30 7.26
CA MET A 151 1.80 -9.05 6.51
C MET A 151 3.07 -8.27 6.85
N ILE A 152 3.56 -7.48 5.89
CA ILE A 152 4.67 -6.53 6.09
C ILE A 152 4.08 -5.13 6.10
N VAL A 153 4.25 -4.43 7.22
CA VAL A 153 3.64 -3.12 7.46
C VAL A 153 4.64 -2.17 8.10
N HIS A 154 4.40 -0.87 7.97
CA HIS A 154 5.18 0.12 8.71
C HIS A 154 4.97 -0.04 10.22
N ARG A 155 6.03 0.12 11.01
CA ARG A 155 6.00 -0.08 12.47
C ARG A 155 4.88 0.69 13.15
N ASP A 156 4.70 1.95 12.80
CA ASP A 156 3.69 2.82 13.42
C ASP A 156 2.25 2.36 13.13
N SER A 157 2.04 1.70 12.00
CA SER A 157 0.72 1.20 11.59
C SER A 157 0.46 -0.24 12.04
N ALA A 158 1.49 -0.94 12.53
CA ALA A 158 1.43 -2.37 12.81
C ALA A 158 0.33 -2.71 13.81
N TYR A 159 0.25 -2.01 14.94
CA TYR A 159 -0.75 -2.27 15.97
C TYR A 159 -2.18 -2.13 15.46
N ASN A 160 -2.47 -1.04 14.74
CA ASN A 160 -3.82 -0.76 14.24
C ASN A 160 -4.25 -1.80 13.20
N LYS A 161 -3.38 -2.11 12.21
CA LYS A 161 -3.66 -3.13 11.18
C LYS A 161 -3.81 -4.53 11.79
N SER A 162 -2.96 -4.90 12.75
CA SER A 162 -3.08 -6.19 13.45
C SER A 162 -4.41 -6.30 14.18
N ARG A 163 -4.80 -5.25 14.91
CA ARG A 163 -6.06 -5.23 15.67
C ARG A 163 -7.27 -5.35 14.76
N GLU A 164 -7.32 -4.57 13.67
CA GLU A 164 -8.40 -4.63 12.68
C GLU A 164 -8.58 -6.03 12.10
N LEU A 165 -7.46 -6.69 11.74
CA LEU A 165 -7.51 -8.05 11.22
C LEU A 165 -7.99 -9.08 12.25
N THR A 166 -7.67 -8.90 13.53
CA THR A 166 -8.13 -9.81 14.61
C THR A 166 -9.56 -9.56 15.07
N GLU A 167 -10.11 -8.37 14.81
CA GLU A 167 -11.51 -8.01 15.13
C GLU A 167 -12.49 -8.40 14.01
N SER A 168 -11.97 -8.66 12.79
CA SER A 168 -12.72 -9.07 11.60
C SER A 168 -13.10 -10.55 11.64
#